data_AF-A0A960IPP7-F1
#
_entry.id   AF-A0A960IPP7-F1
#
_cell.length_a   1.000
_cell.length_b   1.000
_cell.length_c   1.000
_cell.angle_alpha   90.00
_cell.angle_beta   90.00
_cell.angle_gamma   90.00
#
_symmetry.space_group_name_H-M   'P 1'
#
loop_
_entity.id
_entity.type
_entity.pdbx_description
1 polymer ?
#
loop_
_entity_poly.entity_id
_entity_poly.type
_entity_poly.pdbx_seq_one_letter_code
_entity_poly.pdbx_strand_id
1 'polypeptide(L)' 'MNHFLLMTLYAAMLGVFFATLWRRERKAQIRLFLQIFGSLLLGAIALGWLLYFLPTGPPAPIP' A
#
# COMPACT_ATOMS: atom_id res chain seq x y z
N MET A 1 3.84 -12.54 13.49
CA MET A 1 3.09 -11.29 13.21
C MET A 1 3.02 -11.10 11.71
N ASN A 2 1.81 -11.01 11.14
CA ASN A 2 1.61 -11.04 9.69
C ASN A 2 1.99 -9.67 9.06
N HIS A 3 3.14 -9.58 8.40
CA HIS A 3 3.69 -8.32 7.86
C HIS A 3 2.72 -7.60 6.90
N PHE A 4 1.97 -8.38 6.11
CA PHE A 4 0.94 -7.87 5.21
C PHE A 4 -0.21 -7.15 5.94
N LEU A 5 -0.58 -7.67 7.12
CA LEU A 5 -1.62 -7.07 7.96
C LEU A 5 -1.18 -5.70 8.48
N LEU A 6 0.10 -5.55 8.86
CA LEU A 6 0.67 -4.28 9.32
C LEU A 6 0.69 -3.23 8.21
N MET A 7 1.07 -3.60 6.98
CA MET A 7 1.04 -2.67 5.84
C MET A 7 -0.37 -2.21 5.50
N THR A 8 -1.33 -3.14 5.55
CA THR A 8 -2.74 -2.83 5.29
C THR A 8 -3.31 -1.89 6.35
N LEU A 9 -3.01 -2.16 7.63
CA LEU A 9 -3.45 -1.32 8.74
C LEU A 9 -2.82 0.08 8.67
N TYR A 10 -1.54 0.17 8.33
CA TYR A 10 -0.84 1.43 8.13
C TYR A 10 -1.48 2.26 7.00
N ALA A 11 -1.73 1.65 5.84
CA ALA A 11 -2.39 2.32 4.72
C ALA A 11 -3.81 2.78 5.08
N ALA A 12 -4.56 1.99 5.86
CA ALA A 12 -5.88 2.37 6.34
C ALA A 12 -5.82 3.56 7.30
N MET A 13 -4.89 3.58 8.26
CA MET A 13 -4.71 4.71 9.18
C MET A 13 -4.31 5.99 8.43
N LEU A 14 -3.37 5.88 7.49
CA LEU A 14 -2.93 7.02 6.67
C LEU A 14 -4.09 7.59 5.86
N GLY A 15 -4.86 6.72 5.21
CA GLY A 15 -6.04 7.11 4.47
C GLY A 15 -7.05 7.84 5.35
N VAL A 16 -7.37 7.29 6.53
CA VAL A 16 -8.35 7.90 7.45
C VAL A 16 -7.85 9.27 7.92
N PHE A 17 -6.57 9.40 8.25
CA PHE A 17 -5.96 10.64 8.71
C PHE A 17 -6.03 11.74 7.64
N PHE A 18 -5.63 11.45 6.40
CA PHE A 18 -5.72 12.45 5.32
C PHE A 18 -7.16 12.78 4.96
N ALA A 19 -8.05 11.79 5.01
CA ALA A 19 -9.45 11.99 4.73
C ALA A 19 -10.10 12.93 5.76
N THR A 20 -9.88 12.70 7.07
CA THR A 20 -10.41 13.57 8.16
C THR A 20 -9.77 14.95 8.15
N LEU A 21 -8.49 15.06 7.79
CA LEU A 21 -7.75 16.32 7.81
C LEU A 21 -8.13 17.27 6.66
N TRP A 22 -8.37 16.73 5.45
CA TRP A 22 -8.47 17.55 4.24
C TRP A 22 -9.91 17.91 3.81
N ARG A 23 -10.92 17.16 4.26
CA ARG A 23 -12.32 17.36 3.83
C ARG A 23 -13.28 17.29 5.02
N ARG A 24 -14.14 18.31 5.16
CA ARG A 24 -15.22 18.33 6.17
C ARG A 24 -16.49 17.59 5.72
N GLU A 25 -16.70 17.43 4.42
CA GLU A 25 -17.83 16.66 3.88
C GLU A 25 -17.54 15.16 3.88
N ARG A 26 -18.43 14.36 4.50
CA ARG A 26 -18.29 12.89 4.60
C ARG A 26 -18.11 12.20 3.24
N LYS A 27 -18.85 12.61 2.20
CA LYS A 27 -18.71 12.03 0.84
C LYS A 27 -17.33 12.31 0.25
N ALA A 28 -16.83 13.54 0.39
CA ALA A 28 -15.52 13.91 -0.12
C ALA A 28 -14.40 13.21 0.65
N GLN A 29 -14.58 13.05 1.96
CA GLN A 29 -13.68 12.31 2.85
C GLN A 29 -13.55 10.83 2.45
N ILE A 30 -14.68 10.13 2.25
CA ILE A 30 -14.68 8.72 1.82
C ILE A 30 -13.99 8.57 0.45
N ARG A 31 -14.25 9.50 -0.48
CA ARG A 31 -13.63 9.45 -1.82
C ARG A 31 -12.11 9.62 -1.75
N LEU A 32 -11.64 10.53 -0.89
CA LEU A 32 -10.21 10.79 -0.69
C LEU A 32 -9.54 9.62 0.03
N PHE A 33 -10.19 9.03 1.03
CA PHE A 33 -9.77 7.79 1.67
C PHE A 33 -9.59 6.66 0.66
N LEU A 34 -10.61 6.38 -0.16
CA LEU A 34 -10.55 5.32 -1.18
C LEU A 34 -9.46 5.58 -2.21
N GLN A 35 -9.25 6.84 -2.62
CA GLN A 35 -8.15 7.18 -3.53
C GLN A 35 -6.78 6.88 -2.93
N ILE A 36 -6.52 7.35 -1.71
CA ILE A 36 -5.23 7.13 -1.04
C ILE A 36 -5.03 5.64 -0.73
N PHE A 37 -6.00 5.01 -0.08
CA PHE A 37 -5.92 3.61 0.28
C PHE A 37 -5.76 2.72 -0.96
N GLY A 38 -6.60 2.93 -1.98
CA GLY A 38 -6.53 2.17 -3.22
C GLY A 38 -5.20 2.35 -3.96
N SER A 39 -4.67 3.57 -4.02
CA SER A 39 -3.37 3.81 -4.67
C SER A 39 -2.19 3.21 -3.90
N LEU A 40 -2.19 3.26 -2.56
CA LEU A 40 -1.17 2.55 -1.77
C LEU A 40 -1.26 1.03 -1.93
N LEU A 41 -2.47 0.46 -1.88
CA LEU A 41 -2.66 -0.98 -1.96
C LEU A 41 -2.28 -1.51 -3.35
N LEU A 42 -2.77 -0.86 -4.40
CA LEU A 42 -2.44 -1.21 -5.78
C LEU A 42 -0.96 -0.96 -6.07
N GLY A 43 -0.37 0.10 -5.53
CA GLY A 43 1.05 0.38 -5.65
C GLY A 43 1.91 -0.72 -5.00
N ALA A 44 1.56 -1.17 -3.79
CA ALA A 44 2.25 -2.26 -3.12
C ALA A 44 2.16 -3.58 -3.89
N ILE A 45 0.97 -3.91 -4.42
CA ILE A 45 0.77 -5.12 -5.23
C ILE A 45 1.55 -5.02 -6.55
N ALA A 46 1.46 -3.90 -7.25
CA ALA A 46 2.17 -3.68 -8.51
C ALA A 46 3.69 -3.75 -8.33
N LEU A 47 4.21 -3.16 -7.25
CA LEU A 47 5.63 -3.25 -6.91
C LEU A 47 6.03 -4.69 -6.56
N GLY A 48 5.24 -5.41 -5.76
CA GLY A 48 5.50 -6.82 -5.46
C GLY A 48 5.51 -7.68 -6.73
N TRP A 49 4.61 -7.40 -7.66
CA TRP A 49 4.56 -8.07 -8.96
C TRP A 49 5.79 -7.73 -9.81
N LEU A 50 6.17 -6.45 -9.90
CA LEU A 50 7.35 -6.01 -10.63
C LEU A 50 8.63 -6.65 -10.08
N LEU A 51 8.75 -6.73 -8.76
CA LEU A 51 9.88 -7.36 -8.08
C LEU A 51 9.95 -8.88 -8.33
N TYR A 52 8.83 -9.54 -8.65
CA TYR A 52 8.84 -10.94 -9.07
C TYR A 52 9.53 -11.16 -10.42
N PHE A 53 9.49 -10.16 -11.31
CA PHE A 53 10.16 -10.21 -12.61
C PHE A 53 11.62 -9.76 -12.54
N LEU A 54 12.04 -9.09 -11.47
CA LEU A 54 13.45 -8.75 -11.27
C LEU A 54 14.21 -9.97 -10.74
N PRO A 55 15.26 -10.46 -11.43
CA PRO A 55 16.07 -11.55 -10.94
C PRO A 55 16.76 -11.14 -9.64
N THR A 56 16.51 -11.88 -8.56
CA THR A 56 17.19 -11.69 -7.28
C THR A 56 18.62 -12.22 -7.35
N GLY A 57 19.55 -11.39 -7.82
CA GLY A 57 20.99 -11.55 -7.62
C GLY A 57 21.67 -12.77 -8.26
N PRO A 58 23.02 -12.81 -8.32
CA PRO A 58 23.77 -13.88 -8.97
C PRO A 58 23.46 -15.24 -8.32
N PRO A 59 23.47 -16.34 -9.10
CA PRO A 59 23.28 -17.68 -8.57
C PRO A 59 24.24 -17.92 -7.40
N ALA A 60 23.71 -18.41 -6.28
CA ALA A 60 24.52 -18.82 -5.14
C ALA A 60 25.63 -19.78 -5.64
N PRO A 61 26.89 -19.65 -5.18
CA PRO A 61 27.93 -20.59 -5.52
C PRO A 61 27.46 -21.98 -5.07
N ILE A 62 27.10 -22.81 -6.04
CA ILE A 62 26.84 -24.23 -5.85
C ILE A 62 28.16 -24.89 -5.38
N PRO A 63 28.14 -25.69 -4.30
CA PRO A 63 29.33 -26.41 -3.85
C PRO A 63 29.76 -27.48 -4.85
#